data_AF-K1TEW0-F1
#
_entry.id   AF-K1TEW0-F1
#
_cell.length_a   1.000
_cell.length_b   1.000
_cell.length_c   1.000
_cell.angle_alpha   90.00
_cell.angle_beta   90.00
_cell.angle_gamma   90.00
#
_symmetry.space_group_name_H-M   'P 1'
#
loop_
_entity.id
_entity.type
_entity.pdbx_description
1 polymer ?
#
loop_
_entity_poly.entity_id
_entity_poly.type
_entity_poly.pdbx_seq_one_letter_code
_entity_poly.pdbx_strand_id
1 'polypeptide(L)'
;EESEACEGSQIDRMSDEELKDFVEGISVYARVSPEHKIRIVRAWQEKGNIVSMTGDGVNDAPALKQADVGVAMGITGSEVSKDAAAMILTDDNFATIVKAVENGRNLYIAGSRLPALPRSENHLYPGRCGGRNGETFGTGKDER
;
A
#
# COMPACT_ATOMS: atom_id res chain seq x y z
N GLU A 1 7.62 1.97 29.06
CA GLU A 1 6.45 2.87 29.22
C GLU A 1 5.21 2.02 28.98
N GLU A 2 4.27 2.04 29.91
CA GLU A 2 3.04 1.24 29.81
C GLU A 2 2.15 1.85 28.73
N SER A 3 1.87 1.09 27.68
CA SER A 3 0.87 1.48 26.70
C SER A 3 -0.51 1.46 27.35
N GLU A 4 -1.24 2.56 27.23
CA GLU A 4 -2.62 2.64 27.67
C GLU A 4 -3.58 2.03 26.62
N ALA A 5 -4.79 1.67 27.08
CA ALA A 5 -5.88 1.20 26.23
C ALA A 5 -6.99 2.27 26.20
N CYS A 6 -7.57 2.50 25.04
CA CYS A 6 -8.60 3.51 24.80
C CYS A 6 -9.86 2.88 24.20
N GLU A 7 -11.03 3.26 24.68
CA GLU A 7 -12.30 2.87 24.08
C GLU A 7 -12.76 3.87 23.00
N GLY A 8 -13.50 3.39 21.99
CA GLY A 8 -14.08 4.24 20.95
C GLY A 8 -14.92 5.41 21.50
N SER A 9 -15.59 5.22 22.63
CA SER A 9 -16.37 6.27 23.31
C SER A 9 -15.52 7.44 23.81
N GLN A 10 -14.23 7.22 24.07
CA GLN A 10 -13.28 8.27 24.44
C GLN A 10 -12.81 9.02 23.18
N ILE A 11 -12.60 8.31 22.07
CA ILE A 11 -12.24 8.89 20.77
C ILE A 11 -13.35 9.82 20.25
N ASP A 12 -14.61 9.47 20.49
CA ASP A 12 -15.77 10.32 20.14
C ASP A 12 -15.78 11.67 20.85
N ARG A 13 -15.17 11.75 22.04
CA ARG A 13 -15.11 12.97 22.84
C ARG A 13 -13.91 13.84 22.51
N MET A 14 -12.95 13.31 21.75
CA MET A 14 -11.72 13.99 21.37
C MET A 14 -11.86 14.64 20.00
N SER A 15 -11.32 15.85 19.85
CA SER A 15 -11.09 16.43 18.53
C SER A 15 -10.01 15.66 17.77
N ASP A 16 -9.87 15.92 16.46
CA ASP A 16 -8.82 15.27 15.65
C ASP A 16 -7.41 15.73 16.10
N GLU A 17 -7.27 16.98 16.55
CA GLU A 17 -6.03 17.49 17.12
C GLU A 17 -5.69 16.83 18.46
N GLU A 18 -6.67 16.67 19.35
CA GLU A 18 -6.47 15.98 20.63
C GLU A 18 -6.11 14.51 20.42
N LEU A 19 -6.79 13.85 19.46
CA LEU A 19 -6.52 12.47 19.10
C LEU A 19 -5.08 12.31 18.60
N LYS A 20 -4.58 13.25 17.79
CA LYS A 20 -3.22 13.22 17.24
C LYS A 20 -2.13 13.23 18.32
N ASP A 21 -2.32 13.96 19.40
CA ASP A 21 -1.37 13.93 20.52
C ASP A 21 -1.55 12.66 21.35
N PHE A 22 -2.80 12.20 21.50
CA PHE A 22 -3.13 11.05 22.32
C PHE A 22 -2.69 9.70 21.71
N VAL A 23 -2.67 9.56 20.37
CA VAL A 23 -2.37 8.27 19.71
C VAL A 23 -0.99 7.68 20.03
N GLU A 24 0.01 8.48 20.42
CA GLU A 24 1.36 7.99 20.75
C GLU A 24 1.42 7.17 22.04
N GLY A 25 0.53 7.44 23.00
CA GLY A 25 0.48 6.73 24.29
C GLY A 25 -0.35 5.44 24.27
N ILE A 26 -1.02 5.13 23.14
CA ILE A 26 -2.03 4.08 23.05
C ILE A 26 -1.62 3.03 22.04
N SER A 27 -1.57 1.77 22.47
CA SER A 27 -1.40 0.62 21.58
C SER A 27 -2.69 -0.16 21.34
N VAL A 28 -3.72 0.03 22.18
CA VAL A 28 -4.95 -0.77 22.10
C VAL A 28 -6.17 0.14 22.02
N TYR A 29 -6.90 0.03 20.92
CA TYR A 29 -8.19 0.70 20.72
C TYR A 29 -9.31 -0.36 20.73
N ALA A 30 -10.21 -0.26 21.70
CA ALA A 30 -11.30 -1.21 21.90
C ALA A 30 -12.66 -0.61 21.54
N ARG A 31 -13.59 -1.45 21.07
CA ARG A 31 -14.98 -1.05 20.75
C ARG A 31 -15.07 0.15 19.80
N VAL A 32 -14.20 0.16 18.80
CA VAL A 32 -14.12 1.23 17.81
C VAL A 32 -15.08 1.01 16.64
N SER A 33 -15.64 2.10 16.13
CA SER A 33 -16.44 2.09 14.90
C SER A 33 -15.53 2.14 13.66
N PRO A 34 -16.06 1.86 12.44
CA PRO A 34 -15.31 2.05 11.20
C PRO A 34 -14.74 3.46 11.05
N GLU A 35 -15.50 4.49 11.46
CA GLU A 35 -15.08 5.90 11.40
C GLU A 35 -13.88 6.19 12.31
N HIS A 36 -13.85 5.59 13.50
CA HIS A 36 -12.71 5.72 14.42
C HIS A 36 -11.42 5.18 13.81
N LYS A 37 -11.49 4.06 13.08
CA LYS A 37 -10.31 3.48 12.41
C LYS A 37 -9.71 4.45 11.40
N ILE A 38 -10.55 5.12 10.61
CA ILE A 38 -10.12 6.15 9.65
C ILE A 38 -9.46 7.32 10.39
N ARG A 39 -10.06 7.81 11.48
CA ARG A 39 -9.52 8.91 12.29
C ARG A 39 -8.15 8.55 12.87
N ILE A 40 -7.98 7.34 13.41
CA ILE A 40 -6.70 6.86 13.95
C ILE A 40 -5.64 6.79 12.85
N VAL A 41 -5.97 6.23 11.68
CA VAL A 41 -5.03 6.16 10.54
C VAL A 41 -4.59 7.57 10.13
N ARG A 42 -5.53 8.52 10.00
CA ARG A 42 -5.22 9.92 9.66
C ARG A 42 -4.36 10.60 10.72
N ALA A 43 -4.66 10.40 12.00
CA ALA A 43 -3.89 10.97 13.09
C ALA A 43 -2.40 10.55 13.00
N TRP A 44 -2.13 9.27 12.73
CA TRP A 44 -0.76 8.79 12.51
C TRP A 44 -0.11 9.35 11.24
N GLN A 45 -0.86 9.43 10.14
CA GLN A 45 -0.38 10.00 8.87
C GLN A 45 -0.01 11.49 9.01
N GLU A 46 -0.83 12.27 9.71
CA GLU A 46 -0.58 13.69 9.95
C GLU A 46 0.62 13.97 10.87
N LYS A 47 1.10 12.96 11.59
CA LYS A 47 2.37 13.03 12.33
C LYS A 47 3.58 12.72 11.44
N GLY A 48 3.36 12.44 10.15
CA GLY A 48 4.41 12.10 9.20
C GLY A 48 4.85 10.63 9.25
N ASN A 49 4.09 9.76 9.90
CA ASN A 49 4.35 8.33 9.90
C ASN A 49 3.71 7.67 8.68
N ILE A 50 4.39 6.67 8.12
CA ILE A 50 3.81 5.79 7.09
C ILE A 50 3.00 4.71 7.80
N VAL A 51 1.71 4.63 7.50
CA VAL A 51 0.75 3.77 8.21
C VAL A 51 0.39 2.59 7.33
N SER A 52 0.58 1.38 7.88
CA SER A 52 0.00 0.17 7.31
C SER A 52 -1.16 -0.30 8.17
N MET A 53 -2.28 -0.62 7.53
CA MET A 53 -3.45 -1.19 8.18
C MET A 53 -3.66 -2.61 7.67
N THR A 54 -3.96 -3.54 8.57
CA THR A 54 -4.35 -4.90 8.21
C THR A 54 -5.77 -5.16 8.69
N GLY A 55 -6.58 -5.82 7.86
CA GLY A 55 -7.97 -6.14 8.20
C GLY A 55 -8.58 -7.16 7.26
N ASP A 56 -9.68 -7.76 7.68
CA ASP A 56 -10.39 -8.83 6.99
C ASP A 56 -11.88 -8.54 6.83
N GLY A 57 -12.43 -7.60 7.61
CA GLY A 57 -13.85 -7.25 7.59
C GLY A 57 -14.20 -6.12 6.61
N VAL A 58 -15.47 -6.08 6.18
CA VAL A 58 -16.03 -4.97 5.39
C VAL A 58 -15.86 -3.62 6.11
N ASN A 59 -15.91 -3.64 7.44
CA ASN A 59 -15.70 -2.48 8.30
C ASN A 59 -14.28 -1.91 8.23
N ASP A 60 -13.30 -2.71 7.82
CA ASP A 60 -11.91 -2.28 7.67
C ASP A 60 -11.64 -1.65 6.30
N ALA A 61 -12.48 -1.93 5.29
CA ALA A 61 -12.26 -1.48 3.92
C ALA A 61 -12.01 0.03 3.79
N PRO A 62 -12.78 0.93 4.44
CA PRO A 62 -12.51 2.37 4.37
C PRO A 62 -11.14 2.75 4.92
N ALA A 63 -10.72 2.11 6.01
CA ALA A 63 -9.48 2.44 6.69
C ALA A 63 -8.26 1.75 6.03
N LEU A 64 -8.44 0.55 5.45
CA LEU A 64 -7.49 -0.09 4.53
C LEU A 64 -7.18 0.80 3.32
N LYS A 65 -8.22 1.47 2.78
CA LYS A 65 -8.06 2.40 1.65
C LYS A 65 -7.40 3.72 2.04
N GLN A 66 -7.62 4.18 3.27
CA GLN A 66 -7.02 5.41 3.80
C GLN A 66 -5.54 5.23 4.17
N ALA A 67 -5.15 4.03 4.62
CA ALA A 67 -3.76 3.72 4.98
C ALA A 67 -2.82 3.82 3.78
N ASP A 68 -1.55 4.14 4.03
CA ASP A 68 -0.53 4.18 2.98
C ASP A 68 -0.32 2.80 2.35
N VAL A 69 -0.42 1.75 3.18
CA VAL A 69 -0.40 0.35 2.74
C VAL A 69 -1.49 -0.44 3.46
N GLY A 70 -2.64 -0.61 2.80
CA GLY A 70 -3.69 -1.53 3.23
C GLY A 70 -3.36 -2.98 2.90
N VAL A 71 -3.51 -3.87 3.88
CA VAL A 71 -3.25 -5.31 3.77
C VAL A 71 -4.53 -6.09 4.11
N ALA A 72 -5.01 -6.91 3.18
CA ALA A 72 -6.16 -7.78 3.40
C ALA A 72 -5.77 -9.24 3.57
N MET A 73 -6.57 -9.98 4.33
CA MET A 73 -6.47 -11.43 4.45
C MET A 73 -7.07 -12.10 3.19
N GLY A 74 -6.37 -13.09 2.64
CA GLY A 74 -6.76 -13.77 1.40
C GLY A 74 -7.83 -14.84 1.61
N ILE A 75 -7.79 -15.56 2.73
CA ILE A 75 -8.74 -16.65 3.03
C ILE A 75 -9.91 -16.12 3.85
N THR A 76 -9.65 -15.46 4.99
CA THR A 76 -10.72 -14.95 5.87
C THR A 76 -11.27 -13.59 5.43
N GLY A 77 -10.53 -12.84 4.62
CA GLY A 77 -10.92 -11.50 4.22
C GLY A 77 -12.15 -11.48 3.31
N SER A 78 -13.02 -10.50 3.53
CA SER A 78 -14.13 -10.22 2.64
C SER A 78 -13.64 -9.69 1.28
N GLU A 79 -14.41 -9.90 0.22
CA GLU A 79 -14.08 -9.38 -1.11
C GLU A 79 -13.96 -7.85 -1.11
N VAL A 80 -14.75 -7.16 -0.27
CA VAL A 80 -14.69 -5.70 -0.11
C VAL A 80 -13.34 -5.28 0.52
N SER A 81 -12.85 -6.03 1.50
CA SER A 81 -11.55 -5.76 2.13
C SER A 81 -10.39 -6.01 1.16
N LYS A 82 -10.46 -7.08 0.36
CA LYS A 82 -9.45 -7.42 -0.65
C LYS A 82 -9.37 -6.36 -1.76
N ASP A 83 -10.51 -5.88 -2.23
CA ASP A 83 -10.58 -4.82 -3.26
C ASP A 83 -10.07 -3.46 -2.73
N ALA A 84 -10.31 -3.18 -1.45
CA ALA A 84 -9.83 -1.95 -0.81
C ALA A 84 -8.31 -1.96 -0.52
N ALA A 85 -7.71 -3.13 -0.33
CA ALA A 85 -6.32 -3.28 0.07
C ALA A 85 -5.33 -3.16 -1.12
N ALA A 86 -4.11 -2.70 -0.82
CA ALA A 86 -3.01 -2.65 -1.77
C ALA A 86 -2.24 -3.98 -1.85
N MET A 87 -2.32 -4.80 -0.79
CA MET A 87 -1.68 -6.11 -0.68
C MET A 87 -2.66 -7.12 -0.12
N ILE A 88 -2.60 -8.37 -0.61
CA ILE A 88 -3.42 -9.48 -0.11
C ILE A 88 -2.49 -10.58 0.38
N LEU A 89 -2.70 -11.05 1.61
CA LEU A 89 -1.99 -12.19 2.19
C LEU A 89 -2.70 -13.48 1.76
N THR A 90 -2.20 -14.14 0.73
CA THR A 90 -2.84 -15.36 0.19
C THR A 90 -2.83 -16.55 1.15
N ASP A 91 -1.97 -16.53 2.18
CA ASP A 91 -1.78 -17.58 3.17
C ASP A 91 -2.31 -17.22 4.57
N ASP A 92 -2.90 -16.03 4.74
CA ASP A 92 -3.37 -15.49 6.01
C ASP A 92 -2.32 -15.50 7.14
N ASN A 93 -1.03 -15.43 6.77
CA ASN A 93 0.06 -15.45 7.72
C ASN A 93 0.66 -14.05 7.92
N PHE A 94 0.51 -13.49 9.12
CA PHE A 94 1.11 -12.20 9.48
C PHE A 94 2.64 -12.17 9.35
N ALA A 95 3.32 -13.32 9.42
CA ALA A 95 4.77 -13.39 9.20
C ALA A 95 5.18 -12.98 7.77
N THR A 96 4.26 -13.07 6.81
CA THR A 96 4.48 -12.64 5.43
C THR A 96 4.63 -11.12 5.33
N ILE A 97 3.96 -10.36 6.20
CA ILE A 97 4.14 -8.89 6.28
C ILE A 97 5.58 -8.55 6.65
N VAL A 98 6.17 -9.25 7.62
CA VAL A 98 7.56 -9.02 8.06
C VAL A 98 8.53 -9.21 6.89
N LYS A 99 8.36 -10.31 6.13
CA LYS A 99 9.16 -10.60 4.93
C LYS A 99 8.95 -9.54 3.84
N ALA A 100 7.72 -9.08 3.64
CA ALA A 100 7.41 -8.04 2.67
C ALA A 100 8.10 -6.71 3.00
N VAL A 101 8.11 -6.31 4.28
CA VAL A 101 8.82 -5.12 4.75
C VAL A 101 10.33 -5.25 4.57
N GLU A 102 10.92 -6.41 4.91
CA GLU A 102 12.35 -6.68 4.71
C GLU A 102 12.74 -6.55 3.23
N ASN A 103 11.98 -7.20 2.34
CA ASN A 103 12.20 -7.12 0.90
C ASN A 103 12.03 -5.69 0.36
N GLY A 104 11.01 -4.97 0.82
CA GLY A 104 10.77 -3.57 0.44
C GLY A 104 11.93 -2.65 0.82
N ARG A 105 12.50 -2.82 2.02
CA ARG A 105 13.69 -2.08 2.46
C ARG A 105 14.92 -2.41 1.61
N ASN A 106 15.14 -3.68 1.31
CA ASN A 106 16.26 -4.12 0.46
C ASN A 106 16.17 -3.51 -0.95
N LEU A 107 14.96 -3.50 -1.54
CA LEU A 107 14.72 -2.87 -2.84
C LEU A 107 14.91 -1.35 -2.82
N TYR A 108 14.45 -0.66 -1.77
CA TYR A 108 14.64 0.78 -1.62
C TYR A 108 16.13 1.17 -1.53
N ILE A 109 16.91 0.41 -0.77
CA ILE A 109 18.37 0.61 -0.64
C ILE A 109 19.10 0.28 -1.95
N ALA A 110 18.69 -0.78 -2.65
CA ALA A 110 19.29 -1.14 -3.93
C ALA A 110 18.97 -0.09 -5.01
N GLY A 111 17.72 0.37 -5.09
CA GLY A 111 17.27 1.37 -6.06
C GLY A 111 17.92 2.75 -5.85
N SER A 112 18.12 3.16 -4.60
CA SER A 112 18.86 4.39 -4.26
C SER A 112 20.37 4.30 -4.54
N ARG A 113 20.90 3.10 -4.78
CA ARG A 113 22.32 2.85 -5.12
C ARG A 113 22.57 2.58 -6.59
N LEU A 114 21.54 2.47 -7.43
CA LEU A 114 21.74 2.35 -8.87
C LEU A 114 22.23 3.71 -9.41
N PRO A 115 23.48 3.83 -9.90
CA PRO A 115 23.83 4.99 -10.70
C PRO A 115 22.85 5.02 -11.87
N ALA A 116 22.28 6.19 -12.15
CA ALA A 116 21.40 6.39 -13.30
C ALA A 116 22.08 5.76 -14.51
N LEU A 117 21.55 4.63 -14.98
CA LEU A 117 22.04 4.04 -16.22
C LEU A 117 21.87 5.16 -17.26
N PRO A 118 22.93 5.54 -17.99
CA PRO A 118 22.77 6.48 -19.07
C PRO A 118 21.68 5.90 -19.96
N ARG A 119 20.61 6.69 -20.19
CA ARG A 119 19.60 6.33 -21.19
C ARG A 119 20.38 6.08 -22.47
N SER A 120 20.56 4.81 -22.84
CA SER A 120 21.17 4.45 -24.10
C SER A 120 20.28 5.04 -25.17
N GLU A 121 20.75 6.10 -25.82
CA GLU A 121 20.18 6.58 -27.07
C GLU A 121 19.96 5.36 -27.97
N ASN A 122 18.75 5.27 -28.52
CA ASN A 122 18.28 4.28 -29.48
C ASN A 122 19.42 3.64 -30.27
N HIS A 123 19.94 2.51 -29.79
CA HIS A 123 20.69 1.60 -30.63
C HIS A 123 19.66 0.81 -31.42
N LEU A 124 19.27 1.38 -32.57
CA LEU A 124 18.69 0.62 -33.66
C LEU A 124 19.60 -0.57 -33.92
N TYR A 125 19.16 -1.77 -33.55
CA TYR A 125 19.71 -2.97 -34.16
C TYR A 125 19.29 -2.97 -35.64
N PRO A 126 20.21 -2.92 -36.62
CA PRO A 126 19.84 -3.20 -37.99
C PRO A 126 19.52 -4.71 -38.06
N GLY A 127 18.23 -5.03 -38.00
CA GLY A 127 17.72 -6.35 -38.35
C GLY A 127 18.14 -6.65 -39.79
N ARG A 128 19.11 -7.55 -39.94
CA ARG A 128 19.53 -8.07 -41.24
C ARG A 128 18.46 -9.09 -41.68
N CYS A 129 17.35 -8.59 -42.23
CA CYS A 129 16.34 -9.43 -42.90
C CYS A 129 16.96 -10.02 -44.18
N GLY A 130 17.45 -11.26 -44.08
CA GLY A 130 17.73 -12.10 -45.22
C GLY A 130 16.41 -12.55 -45.84
N GLY A 131 16.06 -11.95 -46.99
CA GLY A 131 14.84 -12.30 -47.70
C GLY A 131 14.85 -13.72 -48.26
N ARG A 132 13.69 -14.37 -48.21
CA ARG A 132 13.13 -15.14 -49.33
C ARG A 132 11.62 -15.25 -49.15
N ASN A 133 10.92 -14.56 -50.05
CA ASN A 133 9.55 -14.81 -50.54
C ASN A 133 8.38 -14.29 -49.69
N GLY A 134 7.76 -13.21 -50.20
CA GLY A 134 6.29 -13.09 -50.23
C GLY A 134 5.65 -12.03 -49.32
N GLU A 135 5.26 -10.91 -49.93
CA GLU A 135 4.10 -10.08 -49.57
C GLU A 135 4.27 -9.03 -48.45
N THR A 136 4.83 -7.88 -48.84
CA THR A 136 4.64 -6.57 -48.19
C THR A 136 3.28 -5.97 -48.56
N PHE A 137 2.49 -5.60 -47.56
CA PHE A 137 1.51 -4.51 -47.66
C PHE A 137 1.69 -3.57 -46.47
N GLY A 138 2.13 -2.33 -46.75
CA GLY A 138 1.90 -1.16 -45.90
C GLY A 138 0.41 -0.77 -45.93
N THR A 139 -0.09 0.16 -45.14
CA THR A 139 0.46 1.50 -44.93
C THR A 139 0.05 2.06 -43.57
N GLY A 140 0.96 2.80 -42.94
CA GLY A 140 0.60 3.69 -41.84
C GLY A 140 -0.25 4.87 -42.31
N LYS A 141 -1.03 5.41 -41.38
CA LYS A 141 -1.23 6.86 -41.25
C LYS A 141 -1.36 7.20 -39.77
N ASP A 142 -0.33 7.90 -39.32
CA ASP A 142 -0.32 8.91 -38.28
C ASP A 142 -1.36 10.00 -38.64
N GLU A 143 -2.11 10.52 -37.66
CA GLU A 143 -2.53 11.93 -37.55
C GLU A 143 -3.53 12.15 -36.38
N ARG A 144 -3.06 12.95 -35.42
CA ARG A 144 -3.75 13.66 -34.31
C ARG A 144 -3.91 12.98 -32.96
#